data_AF-A0AAV8X176-F1
#
_entry.id   AF-A0AAV8X176-F1
#
_cell.length_a   1.000
_cell.length_b   1.000
_cell.length_c   1.000
_cell.angle_alpha   90.00
_cell.angle_beta   90.00
_cell.angle_gamma   90.00
#
_symmetry.space_group_name_H-M   'P 1'
#
loop_
_entity.id
_entity.type
_entity.pdbx_description
1 polymer ?
#
loop_
_entity_poly.entity_id
_entity_poly.type
_entity_poly.pdbx_seq_one_letter_code
_entity_poly.pdbx_strand_id
1 'polypeptide(L)'
;MEIGVKYLPLMILLLLASTVCTTLLLTLIKKHVTDSLPYISDTGTLPPESCVFGQALNVLWVLCMYNIMYICYCIEEERPLLM
;
A
#
# COMPACT_ATOMS: atom_id res chain seq x y z
N MET A 1 14.65 -5.89 -18.33
CA MET A 1 14.11 -5.16 -17.15
C MET A 1 12.60 -4.88 -17.29
N GLU A 2 11.91 -5.45 -18.27
CA GLU A 2 10.49 -5.16 -18.56
C GLU A 2 9.53 -5.95 -17.67
N ILE A 3 9.97 -7.12 -17.19
CA ILE A 3 9.17 -8.03 -16.37
C ILE A 3 8.85 -7.41 -15.01
N GLY A 4 9.82 -6.72 -14.39
CA GLY A 4 9.68 -6.17 -13.04
C GLY A 4 8.60 -5.09 -12.92
N VAL A 5 8.44 -4.26 -13.95
CA VAL A 5 7.47 -3.15 -13.90
C VAL A 5 6.04 -3.60 -14.11
N LYS A 6 5.84 -4.69 -14.88
CA LYS A 6 4.52 -5.31 -15.08
C LYS A 6 3.93 -5.88 -13.79
N TYR A 7 4.77 -6.38 -12.87
CA TYR A 7 4.34 -6.90 -11.57
C TYR A 7 4.32 -5.84 -10.47
N LEU A 8 4.78 -4.62 -10.73
CA LEU A 8 4.79 -3.53 -9.76
C LEU A 8 3.40 -3.20 -9.18
N PRO A 9 2.30 -3.10 -9.96
CA PRO A 9 0.97 -2.89 -9.38
C PRO A 9 0.49 -4.06 -8.51
N LEU A 10 0.88 -5.30 -8.86
CA LEU A 10 0.59 -6.49 -8.06
C LEU A 10 1.34 -6.43 -6.72
N MET A 11 2.61 -6.01 -6.73
CA MET A 11 3.41 -5.84 -5.53
C MET A 11 2.82 -4.77 -4.60
N ILE A 12 2.35 -3.65 -5.15
CA ILE A 12 1.65 -2.59 -4.39
C ILE A 12 0.38 -3.16 -3.73
N LEU A 13 -0.40 -3.97 -4.45
CA LEU A 13 -1.59 -4.62 -3.89
C LEU A 13 -1.25 -5.57 -2.72
N LEU A 14 -0.19 -6.37 -2.87
CA LEU A 14 0.28 -7.27 -1.82
C LEU A 14 0.79 -6.50 -0.59
N LEU A 15 1.50 -5.39 -0.80
CA LEU A 15 1.98 -4.50 0.25
C LEU A 15 0.83 -3.82 1.01
N LEU A 16 -0.22 -3.39 0.30
CA LEU A 16 -1.43 -2.86 0.92
C LEU A 16 -2.13 -3.94 1.77
N ALA A 17 -2.31 -5.14 1.22
CA ALA A 17 -2.90 -6.27 1.95
C ALA A 17 -2.07 -6.65 3.19
N SER A 18 -0.75 -6.68 3.08
CA SER A 18 0.13 -6.94 4.24
C SER A 18 0.05 -5.84 5.29
N THR A 19 -0.13 -4.58 4.87
CA THR A 19 -0.27 -3.44 5.79
C THR A 19 -1.54 -3.58 6.63
N VAL A 20 -2.66 -3.91 5.99
CA VAL A 20 -3.95 -4.19 6.65
C VAL A 20 -3.87 -5.42 7.54
N CYS A 21 -3.22 -6.49 7.07
CA CYS A 21 -3.02 -7.71 7.87
C CYS A 21 -2.18 -7.42 9.13
N THR A 22 -1.11 -6.64 8.99
CA THR A 22 -0.21 -6.30 10.10
C THR A 22 -0.91 -5.47 11.16
N THR A 23 -1.74 -4.49 10.79
CA THR A 23 -2.49 -3.69 11.77
C THR A 23 -3.52 -4.54 12.50
N LEU A 24 -4.27 -5.39 11.79
CA LEU A 24 -5.22 -6.31 12.41
C LEU A 24 -4.53 -7.29 13.37
N LEU A 25 -3.39 -7.86 12.98
CA LEU A 25 -2.59 -8.72 13.85
C LEU A 25 -2.08 -7.98 15.10
N LEU A 26 -1.64 -6.72 14.96
CA LEU A 26 -1.16 -5.92 16.09
C LEU A 26 -2.27 -5.70 17.13
N THR A 27 -3.48 -5.35 16.69
CA THR A 27 -4.61 -5.12 17.60
C THR A 27 -5.05 -6.42 18.29
N LEU A 28 -5.02 -7.55 17.58
CA LEU A 28 -5.28 -8.87 18.19
C LEU A 28 -4.25 -9.20 19.28
N ILE A 29 -2.96 -8.93 19.05
CA ILE A 29 -1.89 -9.20 20.02
C ILE A 29 -1.99 -8.24 21.21
N LYS A 30 -2.34 -6.97 20.96
CA LYS A 30 -2.42 -5.94 22.00
C LYS A 30 -3.70 -5.97 22.84
N LYS A 31 -4.70 -6.78 22.46
CA LYS A 31 -5.97 -6.97 23.18
C LYS A 31 -6.62 -5.63 23.58
N HIS A 32 -6.46 -4.61 22.73
CA HIS A 32 -6.95 -3.26 22.99
C HIS A 32 -8.43 -3.08 22.64
N VAL A 33 -9.07 -4.12 22.08
CA VAL A 33 -10.46 -4.08 21.63
C VAL A 33 -11.21 -5.30 22.18
N THR A 34 -12.42 -5.05 22.68
CA THR A 34 -13.37 -6.01 23.26
C THR A 34 -14.01 -6.93 22.20
N ASP A 35 -13.87 -6.58 20.91
CA ASP A 35 -14.45 -7.29 19.76
C ASP A 35 -13.44 -8.15 19.00
N SER A 36 -13.90 -9.33 18.57
CA SER A 36 -13.06 -10.35 17.90
C SER A 36 -12.71 -10.02 16.44
N LEU A 37 -13.32 -8.99 15.86
CA LEU A 37 -13.07 -8.47 14.51
C LEU A 37 -13.02 -6.93 14.55
N PRO A 38 -11.87 -6.33 14.92
CA PRO A 38 -11.75 -4.89 14.98
C PRO A 38 -11.96 -4.27 13.59
N TYR A 39 -12.76 -3.20 13.53
CA TYR A 39 -12.93 -2.44 12.30
C TYR A 39 -11.61 -1.74 11.95
N ILE A 40 -11.25 -1.70 10.66
CA ILE A 40 -9.96 -1.16 10.20
C ILE A 40 -9.70 0.27 10.72
N SER A 41 -10.75 1.08 10.84
CA SER A 41 -10.64 2.44 11.36
C SER A 41 -10.26 2.50 12.84
N ASP A 42 -10.62 1.49 13.64
CA ASP A 42 -10.34 1.47 15.09
C ASP A 42 -8.90 1.04 15.37
N THR A 43 -8.36 0.11 14.58
CA THR A 43 -6.94 -0.33 14.54
C THR A 43 -5.93 0.82 14.36
N GLY A 44 -6.37 1.95 13.81
CA GLY A 44 -5.52 3.11 13.49
C GLY A 44 -5.58 4.25 14.52
N THR A 45 -6.24 4.06 15.66
CA THR A 45 -6.51 5.17 16.61
C THR A 45 -5.45 5.33 17.71
N LEU A 46 -4.75 4.25 18.07
CA LEU A 46 -3.83 4.24 19.22
C LEU A 46 -2.36 4.06 18.77
N PRO A 47 -1.42 4.86 19.30
CA PRO A 47 0.00 4.54 19.18
C PRO A 47 0.29 3.24 19.94
N PRO A 48 1.02 2.25 19.38
CA PRO A 48 1.96 2.32 18.25
C PRO A 48 1.39 1.91 16.87
N GLU A 49 0.14 1.48 16.79
CA GLU A 49 -0.46 0.84 15.61
C GLU A 49 -0.65 1.84 14.47
N SER A 50 -1.12 3.05 14.80
CA SER A 50 -1.28 4.17 13.86
C SER A 50 0.02 4.58 13.19
N CYS A 51 1.15 4.52 13.92
CA CYS A 51 2.46 4.94 13.41
C CYS A 51 2.98 3.96 12.36
N VAL A 52 2.91 2.65 12.65
CA VAL A 52 3.32 1.58 11.72
C VAL A 52 2.44 1.60 10.46
N PHE A 53 1.12 1.78 10.64
CA PHE A 53 0.20 1.93 9.52
C PHE A 53 0.53 3.15 8.65
N GLY A 54 0.74 4.32 9.27
CA GLY A 54 1.10 5.54 8.55
C GLY A 54 2.43 5.43 7.81
N GLN A 55 3.44 4.81 8.41
CA GLN A 55 4.73 4.55 7.75
C GLN A 55 4.57 3.62 6.55
N ALA A 56 3.79 2.54 6.69
CA ALA A 56 3.53 1.62 5.59
C ALA A 56 2.77 2.28 4.43
N LEU A 57 1.79 3.13 4.73
CA LEU A 57 1.07 3.92 3.71
C LEU A 57 1.98 4.94 3.01
N ASN A 58 2.90 5.58 3.73
CA ASN A 58 3.86 6.50 3.12
C ASN A 58 4.78 5.79 2.11
N VAL A 59 5.26 4.59 2.43
CA VAL A 59 6.04 3.77 1.49
C VAL A 59 5.19 3.37 0.27
N LEU A 60 3.94 2.98 0.52
CA LEU A 60 3.00 2.64 -0.55
C LEU A 60 2.74 3.82 -1.50
N TRP A 61 2.62 5.03 -0.96
CA TRP A 61 2.44 6.25 -1.75
C TRP A 61 3.60 6.52 -2.69
N VAL A 62 4.84 6.37 -2.21
CA VAL A 62 6.05 6.54 -3.05
C VAL A 62 6.08 5.51 -4.18
N LEU A 63 5.76 4.25 -3.89
CA LEU A 63 5.71 3.18 -4.89
C LEU A 63 4.60 3.42 -5.93
N CYS A 64 3.41 3.87 -5.49
CA CYS A 64 2.31 4.25 -6.38
C CYS A 64 2.71 5.41 -7.30
N MET A 65 3.30 6.48 -6.75
CA MET A 65 3.76 7.62 -7.54
C MET A 65 4.78 7.21 -8.60
N TYR A 66 5.73 6.37 -8.23
CA TYR A 66 6.71 5.82 -9.18
C TYR A 66 6.03 4.98 -10.28
N ASN A 67 5.05 4.13 -9.93
CA ASN A 67 4.33 3.33 -10.91
C ASN A 67 3.51 4.19 -11.89
N ILE A 68 2.81 5.20 -11.38
CA ILE A 68 2.01 6.12 -12.20
C ILE A 68 2.93 6.92 -13.14
N MET A 69 4.04 7.46 -12.62
CA MET A 69 5.00 8.20 -13.44
C MET A 69 5.60 7.33 -14.55
N TYR A 70 5.91 6.06 -14.26
CA TYR A 70 6.37 5.11 -15.28
C TYR A 70 5.32 4.85 -16.36
N ILE A 71 4.06 4.65 -15.96
CA ILE A 71 2.96 4.43 -16.93
C ILE A 71 2.78 5.69 -17.79
N CYS A 72 2.77 6.88 -17.20
CA CYS A 72 2.70 8.15 -17.92
C CYS A 72 3.87 8.33 -18.89
N TYR A 73 5.09 7.94 -18.49
CA TYR A 73 6.25 7.95 -19.37
C TYR A 73 6.06 7.03 -20.59
N CYS A 74 5.64 5.77 -20.36
CA CYS A 74 5.39 4.84 -21.45
C CYS A 74 4.29 5.33 -22.40
N ILE A 75 3.24 5.98 -21.86
CA ILE A 75 2.17 6.57 -22.68
C ILE A 75 2.71 7.70 -23.56
N GLU A 76 3.56 8.58 -23.03
CA GLU A 76 4.14 9.69 -23.81
C GLU A 76 5.15 9.20 -24.86
N GLU A 77 5.90 8.14 -24.57
CA GLU A 77 6.84 7.54 -25.53
C GLU A 77 6.15 6.92 -26.75
N GLU A 78 4.89 6.49 -26.61
CA GLU A 78 4.07 5.93 -27.71
C GLU A 78 3.29 7.02 -28.49
N ARG A 79 3.25 8.26 -28.00
CA ARG A 79 2.58 9.41 -28.66
C ARG A 79 3.19 9.91 -30.00
N PRO A 80 4.49 9.78 -30.33
CA PRO A 80 5.04 10.27 -31.59
C PRO A 80 4.75 9.39 -32.81
N LEU A 81 4.14 8.20 -32.64
CA LEU A 81 3.78 7.28 -33.73
C LEU A 81 2.32 7.41 -34.20
N LEU A 82 1.56 8.31 -33.58
CA LEU A 82 0.13 8.58 -33.82
C LEU A 82 -0.15 9.99 -34.39
N MET A 83 0.91 10.72 -34.80
CA MET A 83 0.88 11.96 -35.60
C MET A 83 1.68 11.76 -36.88
#